data_AF-A0A4U0GF93-F1
#
_entry.id   AF-A0A4U0GF93-F1
#
_cell.length_a   1.000
_cell.length_b   1.000
_cell.length_c   1.000
_cell.angle_alpha   90.00
_cell.angle_beta   90.00
_cell.angle_gamma   90.00
#
_symmetry.space_group_name_H-M   'P 1'
#
loop_
_entity.id
_entity.type
_entity.pdbx_description
1 polymer ?
#
loop_
_entity_poly.entity_id
_entity_poly.type
_entity_poly.pdbx_seq_one_letter_code
_entity_poly.pdbx_strand_id
1 'polypeptide(L)' 'MSAAHPLADELGSQPLPALDALTTAEIELLRQSIRAARVHQKQQLARAFEAALGHIPALLRGPVRKILFP' A
#
# COMPACT_ATOMS: atom_id res chain seq x y z
N MET A 1 -19.02 -23.15 3.84
CA MET A 1 -18.74 -21.71 3.70
C MET A 1 -17.45 -21.43 4.46
N SER A 2 -16.32 -21.23 3.77
CA SER A 2 -15.06 -20.91 4.45
C SER A 2 -15.17 -19.47 4.97
N ALA A 3 -15.01 -19.27 6.28
CA ALA A 3 -15.01 -17.94 6.87
C ALA A 3 -13.87 -17.12 6.24
N ALA A 4 -14.15 -15.89 5.81
CA ALA A 4 -13.14 -15.02 5.21
C ALA A 4 -11.98 -14.83 6.21
N HIS A 5 -10.77 -15.21 5.80
CA HIS A 5 -9.60 -15.07 6.66
C HIS A 5 -9.34 -13.58 6.91
N PRO A 6 -9.10 -13.14 8.17
CA PRO A 6 -8.93 -11.73 8.53
C PRO A 6 -7.80 -10.98 7.81
N LEU A 7 -6.88 -11.68 7.14
CA LEU A 7 -5.80 -11.08 6.35
C LEU A 7 -6.18 -10.85 4.89
N ALA A 8 -7.29 -11.41 4.41
CA ALA A 8 -7.69 -11.34 3.01
C ALA A 8 -7.86 -9.88 2.54
N ASP A 9 -8.45 -9.03 3.38
CA ASP A 9 -8.63 -7.61 3.08
C ASP A 9 -7.30 -6.87 2.91
N GLU A 10 -6.33 -7.18 3.77
CA GLU A 10 -5.02 -6.49 3.77
C GLU A 10 -4.09 -7.01 2.66
N LEU A 11 -4.23 -8.28 2.27
CA LEU A 11 -3.42 -8.90 1.23
C LEU A 11 -4.05 -8.75 -0.17
N GLY A 12 -5.36 -8.49 -0.25
CA GLY A 12 -6.09 -8.41 -1.52
C GLY A 12 -6.26 -9.76 -2.23
N SER A 13 -5.93 -10.85 -1.54
CA SER A 13 -6.01 -12.23 -2.03
C SER A 13 -6.22 -13.17 -0.86
N GLN A 14 -6.53 -14.44 -1.17
CA GLN A 14 -6.61 -15.47 -0.14
C GLN A 14 -5.22 -15.65 0.52
N PRO A 15 -5.14 -15.60 1.87
CA PRO A 15 -3.88 -15.79 2.58
C PRO A 15 -3.33 -17.20 2.40
N LEU A 16 -2.00 -17.35 2.52
CA LEU A 16 -1.35 -18.66 2.49
C LEU A 16 -1.82 -19.52 3.67
N PRO A 17 -2.07 -20.84 3.50
CA PRO A 17 -2.52 -21.71 4.59
C PRO A 17 -1.58 -21.73 5.81
N ALA A 18 -0.29 -21.44 5.62
CA ALA A 18 0.67 -21.31 6.71
C ALA A 18 0.33 -20.20 7.72
N LEU A 19 -0.48 -19.20 7.32
CA LEU A 19 -0.91 -18.09 8.17
C LEU A 19 -2.08 -18.48 9.09
N ASP A 20 -2.75 -19.62 8.84
CA ASP A 20 -3.78 -20.15 9.73
C ASP A 20 -3.20 -20.65 11.07
N ALA A 21 -1.89 -20.87 11.15
CA ALA A 21 -1.19 -21.26 12.37
C ALA A 21 -0.95 -20.07 13.34
N LEU A 22 -1.18 -18.84 12.89
CA LEU A 22 -1.01 -17.65 13.70
C LEU A 22 -2.15 -17.49 14.69
N THR A 23 -1.80 -17.05 15.89
CA THR A 23 -2.77 -16.62 16.88
C THR A 23 -3.48 -15.34 16.43
N THR A 24 -4.64 -15.04 17.02
CA THR A 24 -5.39 -13.81 16.73
C THR A 24 -4.54 -12.55 16.98
N ALA A 25 -3.67 -12.56 18.00
CA ALA A 25 -2.79 -11.44 18.31
C ALA A 25 -1.71 -11.24 17.22
N GLU A 26 -1.12 -12.33 16.72
CA GLU A 26 -0.12 -12.27 15.64
C GLU A 26 -0.75 -11.84 14.32
N ILE A 27 -1.98 -12.30 14.02
CA ILE A 27 -2.75 -11.85 12.87
C ILE A 27 -2.97 -10.34 12.94
N GLU A 28 -3.40 -9.81 14.09
CA GLU A 28 -3.65 -8.38 14.23
C GLU A 28 -2.37 -7.55 14.11
N LEU A 29 -1.26 -8.02 14.69
CA LEU A 29 0.05 -7.40 14.52
C LEU A 29 0.49 -7.37 13.05
N LEU A 30 0.26 -8.47 12.32
CA LEU A 30 0.57 -8.56 10.89
C LEU A 30 -0.30 -7.59 10.08
N ARG A 31 -1.61 -7.50 10.37
CA ARG A 31 -2.51 -6.53 9.73
C ARG A 31 -2.02 -5.10 9.91
N GLN A 32 -1.67 -4.72 11.15
CA GLN A 32 -1.16 -3.39 11.44
C GLN A 32 0.15 -3.11 10.69
N SER A 33 1.05 -4.09 10.64
CA SER A 33 2.31 -3.99 9.91
C SER A 33 2.10 -3.79 8.40
N ILE A 34 1.16 -4.53 7.79
CA ILE A 34 0.81 -4.37 6.37
C ILE A 34 0.23 -2.98 6.11
N ARG A 35 -0.69 -2.50 6.97
CA ARG A 35 -1.27 -1.16 6.84
C ARG A 35 -0.19 -0.07 6.93
N ALA A 36 0.69 -0.16 7.92
CA ALA A 36 1.80 0.77 8.09
C ALA A 36 2.74 0.76 6.88
N ALA A 37 3.07 -0.42 6.36
CA ALA A 37 3.89 -0.56 5.16
C ALA A 37 3.22 0.09 3.93
N ARG A 38 1.91 -0.09 3.73
CA ARG A 38 1.15 0.55 2.65
C ARG A 38 1.17 2.08 2.76
N VAL A 39 0.99 2.62 3.96
CA VAL A 39 1.09 4.08 4.20
C VAL A 39 2.48 4.59 3.85
N HIS A 40 3.52 3.89 4.34
CA HIS A 40 4.91 4.25 4.06
C HIS A 40 5.22 4.18 2.55
N GLN A 41 4.80 3.12 1.85
CA GLN A 41 4.97 2.99 0.40
C GLN A 41 4.30 4.13 -0.38
N LYS A 42 3.06 4.49 -0.02
CA LYS A 42 2.37 5.63 -0.64
C LYS A 42 3.14 6.95 -0.46
N GLN A 43 3.69 7.19 0.73
CA GLN A 43 4.50 8.38 1.00
C GLN A 43 5.80 8.39 0.20
N GLN A 44 6.49 7.25 0.13
CA GLN A 44 7.72 7.13 -0.67
C GLN A 44 7.44 7.33 -2.16
N LEU A 45 6.36 6.75 -2.67
CA LEU A 45 5.94 6.92 -4.06
C LEU A 45 5.59 8.38 -4.38
N ALA A 46 4.85 9.05 -3.49
CA ALA A 46 4.55 10.47 -3.65
C ALA A 46 5.81 11.32 -3.70
N ARG A 47 6.78 11.07 -2.81
CA ARG A 47 8.08 11.77 -2.82
C ARG A 47 8.87 11.51 -4.11
N ALA A 48 8.89 10.26 -4.59
CA ALA A 48 9.56 9.92 -5.84
C ALA A 48 8.93 10.65 -7.04
N PHE A 49 7.61 10.76 -7.08
CA PHE A 49 6.92 11.53 -8.12
C PHE A 49 7.19 13.04 -8.02
N GLU A 50 7.22 13.63 -6.82
CA GLU A 50 7.62 15.04 -6.66
C GLU A 50 9.04 15.29 -7.17
N ALA A 51 9.97 14.40 -6.86
CA ALA A 51 11.34 14.48 -7.37
C ALA A 51 11.36 14.38 -8.90
N ALA A 52 10.56 13.47 -9.49
CA ALA A 52 10.44 13.32 -10.93
C ALA A 52 9.89 14.59 -11.62
N LEU A 53 8.91 15.28 -11.02
CA LEU A 53 8.38 16.55 -11.52
C LEU A 53 9.46 17.66 -11.57
N GLY A 54 10.50 17.56 -10.73
CA GLY A 54 11.65 18.45 -10.78
C GLY A 54 12.35 18.48 -12.15
N HIS A 55 12.35 17.36 -12.86
CA HIS A 55 12.92 17.23 -14.21
C HIS A 55 12.01 17.79 -15.32
N ILE A 56 10.77 18.16 -15.00
CA ILE A 56 9.80 18.70 -15.95
C ILE A 56 9.90 20.24 -15.96
N PRO A 57 9.86 20.89 -17.13
CA PRO A 57 9.77 22.34 -17.22
C PRO A 57 8.62 22.89 -16.38
N ALA A 58 8.85 24.00 -15.66
CA ALA A 58 7.92 24.53 -14.66
C ALA A 58 6.48 24.74 -15.18
N LEU A 59 6.35 25.19 -16.43
CA LEU A 59 5.04 25.43 -17.08
C LEU A 59 4.21 24.15 -17.26
N LEU A 60 4.84 22.99 -17.38
CA LEU A 60 4.18 21.70 -17.62
C LEU A 60 3.98 20.87 -16.34
N ARG A 61 4.58 21.27 -15.21
CA ARG A 61 4.50 20.52 -13.95
C ARG A 61 3.06 20.33 -13.47
N GLY A 62 2.22 21.37 -13.56
CA GLY A 62 0.82 21.32 -13.12
C GLY A 62 -0.01 20.30 -13.92
N PRO A 63 -0.04 20.39 -15.26
CA PRO A 63 -0.69 19.37 -16.09
C PRO A 63 -0.16 17.96 -15.87
N VAL A 64 1.16 17.76 -15.79
CA VAL A 64 1.75 16.42 -15.60
C VAL A 64 1.44 15.86 -14.22
N ARG A 65 1.46 16.69 -13.17
CA ARG A 65 1.05 16.29 -11.82
C ARG A 65 -0.37 15.72 -11.80
N LYS A 66 -1.32 16.35 -12.50
CA LYS A 66 -2.73 15.88 -12.56
C LYS A 66 -2.88 14.51 -13.23
N ILE A 67 -1.98 14.14 -14.15
CA ILE A 67 -2.00 12.84 -14.81
C ILE A 67 -1.39 11.76 -13.91
N LEU A 68 -0.30 12.08 -13.21
CA LEU A 68 0.43 11.14 -12.36
C LEU A 68 -0.24 10.90 -11.00
N PHE A 69 -1.04 11.86 -10.52
CA PHE A 69 -1.77 11.79 -9.26
C PHE A 69 -3.28 12.04 -9.49
N PRO A 70 -4.04 11.04 -9.96
CA PRO A 70 -5.49 11.12 -10.05
C PRO A 70 -6.17 11.11 -8.68
#